data_AF-A0A9X4RII4-F1
#
_entry.id   AF-A0A9X4RII4-F1
#
_cell.length_a   1.000
_cell.length_b   1.000
_cell.length_c   1.000
_cell.angle_alpha   90.00
_cell.angle_beta   90.00
_cell.angle_gamma   90.00
#
_symmetry.space_group_name_H-M   'P 1'
#
loop_
_entity.id
_entity.type
_entity.pdbx_description
1 polymer ?
#
loop_
_entity_poly.entity_id
_entity_poly.type
_entity_poly.pdbx_seq_one_letter_code
_entity_poly.pdbx_strand_id
1 'polypeptide(L)'
;MGLTVILLLTNLPQTVAFSMSRPAFEAIIVNADKLNSICNSKPINQQLGFYRVIECDRDSRGGIYFSTGNFRFIDISDFYGFAYQPNPYGSYHFGSDIYEYYPIVGEWYRFTAGKRS
;
A
#
# COMPACT_ATOMS: atom_id res chain seq x y z
N MET A 1 -15.37 23.89 -13.82
CA MET A 1 -15.38 22.50 -13.30
C MET A 1 -14.90 21.57 -14.40
N GLY A 2 -13.60 21.30 -14.50
CA GLY A 2 -13.07 20.53 -15.64
C GLY A 2 -11.77 19.82 -15.32
N LEU A 3 -10.83 20.50 -14.66
CA LEU A 3 -9.57 19.88 -14.24
C LEU A 3 -9.76 18.85 -13.11
N THR A 4 -10.58 19.20 -12.11
CA THR A 4 -10.81 18.35 -10.93
C THR A 4 -11.41 16.99 -11.30
N VAL A 5 -12.33 16.96 -12.26
CA VAL A 5 -13.01 15.73 -12.72
C VAL A 5 -12.07 14.84 -13.53
N ILE A 6 -11.24 15.43 -14.42
CA ILE A 6 -10.24 14.69 -15.20
C ILE A 6 -9.15 14.10 -14.30
N LEU A 7 -8.72 14.84 -13.26
CA LEU A 7 -7.78 14.36 -12.25
C LEU A 7 -8.36 13.19 -11.43
N LEU A 8 -9.64 13.25 -11.06
CA LEU A 8 -10.34 12.16 -10.37
C LEU A 8 -10.44 10.88 -11.24
N LEU A 9 -10.74 11.02 -12.54
CA LEU A 9 -10.91 9.89 -13.46
C LEU A 9 -9.61 9.12 -13.76
N THR A 10 -8.46 9.74 -13.57
CA THR A 10 -7.15 9.19 -13.99
C THR A 10 -6.29 8.69 -12.82
N ASN A 11 -6.80 8.71 -11.58
CA ASN A 11 -6.00 8.48 -10.34
C ASN A 11 -4.73 9.38 -10.26
N LEU A 12 -4.66 10.47 -11.03
CA LEU A 12 -3.51 11.35 -11.12
C LEU A 12 -3.12 11.97 -9.76
N PRO A 13 -4.07 12.43 -8.92
CA PRO A 13 -3.75 12.98 -7.59
C PRO A 13 -3.04 11.97 -6.69
N GLN A 14 -3.48 10.71 -6.69
CA GLN A 14 -2.88 9.67 -5.87
C GLN A 14 -1.50 9.27 -6.41
N THR A 15 -1.35 9.19 -7.73
CA THR A 15 -0.06 8.90 -8.38
C THR A 15 0.97 9.98 -8.09
N VAL A 16 0.57 11.25 -8.15
CA VAL A 16 1.45 12.39 -7.84
C VAL A 16 1.80 12.42 -6.35
N ALA A 17 0.82 12.27 -5.46
CA ALA A 17 1.05 12.24 -4.02
C ALA A 17 1.95 11.08 -3.60
N PHE A 18 1.76 9.90 -4.19
CA PHE A 18 2.66 8.76 -4.00
C PHE A 18 4.05 9.06 -4.56
N SER A 19 4.17 9.59 -5.77
CA SER A 19 5.47 9.91 -6.37
C SER A 19 6.30 10.88 -5.50
N MET A 20 5.66 11.85 -4.85
CA MET A 20 6.30 12.74 -3.88
C MET A 20 6.70 12.03 -2.57
N SER A 21 5.95 11.00 -2.17
CA SER A 21 6.22 10.21 -0.97
C SER A 21 7.17 9.03 -1.24
N ARG A 22 7.35 8.62 -2.50
CA ARG A 22 8.10 7.44 -2.93
C ARG A 22 9.51 7.35 -2.34
N PRO A 23 10.31 8.44 -2.29
CA PRO A 23 11.64 8.36 -1.68
C PRO A 23 11.61 7.93 -0.20
N ALA A 24 10.57 8.31 0.55
CA ALA A 24 10.44 7.89 1.95
C ALA A 24 10.17 6.39 2.07
N PHE A 25 9.36 5.83 1.18
CA PHE A 25 9.10 4.39 1.11
C PHE A 25 10.32 3.61 0.63
N GLU A 26 11.00 4.08 -0.42
CA GLU A 26 12.22 3.45 -0.94
C GLU A 26 13.33 3.43 0.12
N ALA A 27 13.48 4.50 0.90
CA ALA A 27 14.44 4.56 2.01
C ALA A 27 14.16 3.52 3.11
N ILE A 28 12.91 3.09 3.28
CA ILE A 28 12.56 1.97 4.16
C ILE A 28 12.94 0.64 3.51
N ILE A 29 12.57 0.42 2.25
CA ILE A 29 12.81 -0.86 1.56
C ILE A 29 14.30 -1.19 1.43
N VAL A 30 15.14 -0.20 1.13
CA VAL A 30 16.60 -0.44 0.98
C VAL A 30 17.32 -0.68 2.31
N ASN A 31 16.67 -0.41 3.44
CA ASN A 31 17.23 -0.60 4.77
C ASN A 31 16.49 -1.72 5.50
N ALA A 32 17.08 -2.92 5.49
CA ALA A 32 16.47 -4.12 6.06
C ALA A 32 16.08 -3.94 7.55
N ASP A 33 16.89 -3.25 8.35
CA ASP A 33 16.60 -3.04 9.78
C ASP A 33 15.38 -2.13 9.98
N LYS A 34 15.29 -1.04 9.20
CA LYS A 34 14.12 -0.16 9.22
C LYS A 34 12.86 -0.85 8.73
N LEU A 35 12.97 -1.63 7.64
CA LEU A 35 11.86 -2.41 7.13
C LEU A 35 11.37 -3.41 8.18
N ASN A 36 12.28 -4.19 8.76
CA ASN A 36 11.95 -5.14 9.82
C ASN A 36 11.36 -4.43 11.05
N SER A 37 11.89 -3.28 11.43
CA SER A 37 11.36 -2.48 12.53
C SER A 37 9.92 -2.06 12.26
N ILE A 38 9.62 -1.54 11.07
CA ILE A 38 8.26 -1.11 10.71
C ILE A 38 7.32 -2.32 10.67
N CYS A 39 7.65 -3.39 9.94
CA CYS A 39 6.71 -4.49 9.71
C CYS A 39 6.53 -5.42 10.91
N ASN A 40 7.44 -5.40 11.89
CA ASN A 40 7.28 -6.12 13.15
C ASN A 40 6.73 -5.25 14.30
N SER A 41 6.64 -3.92 14.13
CA SER A 41 6.05 -3.05 15.15
C SER A 41 4.56 -3.32 15.28
N LYS A 42 4.03 -3.38 16.51
CA LYS A 42 2.58 -3.40 16.75
C LYS A 42 2.24 -2.47 17.93
N PRO A 43 1.49 -1.37 17.73
CA PRO A 43 0.90 -0.89 16.46
C PRO A 43 1.94 -0.22 15.54
N ILE A 44 1.74 -0.30 14.23
CA ILE A 44 2.52 0.47 13.25
C ILE A 44 1.85 1.84 13.12
N ASN A 45 2.59 2.90 13.39
CA ASN A 45 2.12 4.27 13.21
C ASN A 45 3.25 5.13 12.64
N GLN A 46 3.73 4.75 11.45
CA GLN A 46 4.84 5.41 10.80
C GLN A 46 4.34 6.36 9.71
N GLN A 47 4.73 7.62 9.79
CA GLN A 47 4.51 8.57 8.70
C GLN A 47 5.60 8.40 7.64
N LEU A 48 5.20 8.14 6.40
CA LEU A 48 6.05 8.06 5.21
C LEU A 48 5.54 9.04 4.16
N GLY A 49 6.23 10.17 4.00
CA GLY A 49 5.76 11.26 3.15
C GLY A 49 4.39 11.76 3.60
N PHE A 50 3.41 11.74 2.69
CA PHE A 50 2.03 12.14 2.98
C PHE A 50 1.17 11.03 3.61
N TYR A 51 1.67 9.79 3.67
CA TYR A 51 0.89 8.65 4.09
C TYR A 51 1.27 8.17 5.49
N ARG A 52 0.25 7.85 6.29
CA ARG A 52 0.41 7.12 7.54
C ARG A 52 0.29 5.63 7.26
N VAL A 53 1.37 4.90 7.48
CA VAL A 53 1.36 3.43 7.42
C VAL A 53 0.83 2.90 8.75
N ILE A 54 -0.26 2.14 8.66
CA ILE A 54 -0.94 1.56 9.82
C ILE A 54 -0.62 0.07 10.00
N GLU A 55 -0.25 -0.61 8.92
CA GLU A 55 0.16 -2.01 8.91
C GLU A 55 1.20 -2.23 7.79
N CYS A 56 2.12 -3.18 7.97
CA CYS A 56 3.08 -3.61 6.96
C CYS A 56 3.22 -5.12 6.99
N ASP A 57 3.38 -5.74 5.83
CA ASP A 57 3.79 -7.12 5.72
C ASP A 57 4.83 -7.34 4.61
N ARG A 58 5.63 -8.39 4.78
CA ARG A 58 6.56 -8.87 3.76
C ARG A 58 6.25 -10.32 3.46
N ASP A 59 5.86 -10.58 2.22
CA ASP A 59 5.60 -11.94 1.77
C ASP A 59 6.90 -12.69 1.49
N SER A 60 6.86 -14.00 1.65
CA SER A 60 8.01 -14.90 1.45
C SER A 60 8.52 -14.90 0.00
N ARG A 61 7.70 -14.49 -0.97
CA ARG A 61 8.05 -14.36 -2.39
C ARG A 61 8.64 -12.99 -2.76
N GLY A 62 8.82 -12.10 -1.77
CA GLY A 62 9.55 -10.84 -1.94
C GLY A 62 8.69 -9.59 -2.01
N GLY A 63 7.36 -9.71 -2.08
CA GLY A 63 6.48 -8.55 -2.09
C GLY A 63 6.44 -7.84 -0.74
N ILE A 64 6.50 -6.51 -0.76
CA ILE A 64 6.43 -5.67 0.44
C ILE A 64 5.16 -4.83 0.37
N TYR A 65 4.35 -4.86 1.42
CA TYR A 65 3.03 -4.26 1.45
C TYR A 65 2.93 -3.29 2.62
N PHE A 66 2.54 -2.05 2.34
CA PHE A 66 2.29 -1.00 3.34
C PHE A 66 0.82 -0.60 3.26
N SER A 67 0.04 -0.96 4.27
CA SER A 67 -1.35 -0.52 4.40
C SER A 67 -1.41 0.89 4.98
N THR A 68 -2.16 1.76 4.33
CA THR A 68 -2.37 3.16 4.74
C THR A 68 -3.77 3.43 5.27
N GLY A 69 -4.61 2.40 5.30
CA GLY A 69 -5.97 2.48 5.82
C GLY A 69 -6.71 1.15 5.72
N ASN A 70 -7.84 1.08 6.42
CA ASN A 70 -8.77 -0.03 6.40
C ASN A 70 -10.18 0.56 6.26
N PHE A 71 -10.95 0.08 5.28
CA PHE A 71 -12.37 0.43 5.19
C PHE A 71 -13.18 -0.55 6.03
N ARG A 72 -13.61 -0.12 7.22
CA ARG A 72 -14.53 -0.91 8.08
C ARG A 72 -16.00 -0.48 8.01
N PHE A 73 -16.34 0.48 7.13
CA PHE A 73 -17.65 1.14 7.14
C PHE A 73 -18.73 0.42 6.33
N ILE A 74 -18.32 -0.46 5.43
CA ILE A 74 -19.19 -1.42 4.73
C ILE A 74 -18.63 -2.78 5.19
N ASP A 75 -19.45 -3.82 5.31
CA ASP A 75 -19.12 -5.16 5.87
C ASP A 75 -17.97 -5.94 5.15
N ILE A 76 -17.16 -5.24 4.38
CA ILE A 76 -16.01 -5.71 3.63
C ILE A 76 -14.76 -5.28 4.41
N SER A 77 -14.03 -6.24 4.95
CA SER A 77 -12.76 -5.99 5.66
C SER A 77 -11.63 -5.76 4.66
N ASP A 78 -11.67 -4.62 3.96
CA ASP A 78 -10.70 -4.31 2.91
C ASP A 78 -9.54 -3.43 3.41
N PHE A 79 -8.32 -3.92 3.19
CA PHE A 79 -7.09 -3.16 3.35
C PHE A 79 -6.74 -2.47 2.04
N TYR A 80 -6.15 -1.27 2.14
CA TYR A 80 -5.62 -0.59 0.97
C TYR A 80 -4.31 0.12 1.29
N GLY A 81 -3.45 0.23 0.28
CA GLY A 81 -2.18 0.90 0.43
C GLY A 81 -1.27 0.73 -0.78
N PHE A 82 0.03 0.60 -0.52
CA PHE A 82 1.07 0.55 -1.55
C PHE A 82 1.89 -0.73 -1.41
N ALA A 83 2.21 -1.35 -2.55
CA ALA A 83 3.02 -2.54 -2.62
C ALA A 83 4.23 -2.32 -3.54
N TYR A 84 5.38 -2.80 -3.12
CA TYR A 84 6.59 -2.87 -3.94
C TYR A 84 6.80 -4.30 -4.39
N GLN A 85 6.90 -4.51 -5.70
CA GLN A 85 7.05 -5.82 -6.34
C GLN A 85 6.03 -6.86 -5.81
N PRO A 86 4.71 -6.56 -5.86
CA PRO A 86 3.72 -7.49 -5.37
C PRO A 86 3.75 -8.81 -6.16
N ASN A 87 3.38 -9.89 -5.50
CA ASN A 87 3.16 -11.18 -6.15
C ASN A 87 1.65 -11.36 -6.43
N PRO A 88 1.24 -12.19 -7.41
CA PRO A 88 -0.17 -12.35 -7.79
C PRO A 88 -1.12 -12.82 -6.68
N TYR A 89 -0.61 -13.37 -5.59
CA TYR A 89 -1.40 -13.93 -4.49
C TYR A 89 -1.41 -13.03 -3.25
N GLY A 90 -0.70 -11.90 -3.26
CA GLY A 90 -0.61 -11.00 -2.13
C GLY A 90 0.15 -11.54 -0.92
N SER A 91 -0.18 -10.97 0.24
CA SER A 91 0.44 -11.26 1.52
C SER A 91 -0.58 -11.99 2.40
N TYR A 92 -0.20 -13.08 3.05
CA TYR A 92 -1.14 -13.81 3.90
C TYR A 92 -1.73 -12.95 5.04
N HIS A 93 -1.03 -11.88 5.43
CA HIS A 93 -1.46 -10.97 6.49
C HIS A 93 -2.72 -10.17 6.15
N PHE A 94 -2.82 -9.64 4.93
CA PHE A 94 -3.90 -8.72 4.55
C PHE A 94 -5.12 -9.41 3.90
N GLY A 95 -5.07 -10.71 3.64
CA GLY A 95 -6.17 -11.48 3.07
C GLY A 95 -5.68 -12.67 2.26
N SER A 96 -6.60 -13.57 1.90
CA SER A 96 -6.29 -14.76 1.08
C SER A 96 -7.04 -14.82 -0.24
N ASP A 97 -8.06 -13.98 -0.44
CA ASP A 97 -9.08 -14.30 -1.44
C ASP A 97 -9.13 -13.34 -2.62
N ILE A 98 -8.89 -12.04 -2.41
CA ILE A 98 -8.92 -11.03 -3.48
C ILE A 98 -7.83 -10.00 -3.26
N TYR A 99 -6.90 -9.94 -4.21
CA TYR A 99 -5.91 -8.87 -4.35
C TYR A 99 -6.10 -8.20 -5.70
N GLU A 100 -6.18 -6.87 -5.70
CA GLU A 100 -6.12 -6.08 -6.91
C GLU A 100 -4.93 -5.15 -6.87
N TYR A 101 -4.20 -5.06 -7.98
CA TYR A 101 -3.03 -4.21 -8.12
C TYR A 101 -3.22 -3.20 -9.23
N TYR A 102 -2.93 -1.95 -8.91
CA TYR A 102 -3.01 -0.83 -9.84
C TYR A 102 -1.61 -0.21 -9.97
N PRO A 103 -0.95 -0.29 -11.13
CA PRO A 103 0.38 0.28 -11.31
C PRO A 103 0.40 1.79 -11.00
N ILE A 104 1.46 2.26 -10.34
CA ILE A 104 1.67 3.69 -10.06
C ILE A 104 2.90 4.18 -10.83
N VAL A 105 4.09 3.71 -10.44
CA VAL A 105 5.37 4.11 -11.05
C VAL A 105 6.48 3.10 -10.75
N GLY A 106 7.19 2.65 -11.78
CA GLY A 106 8.22 1.62 -11.64
C GLY A 106 7.65 0.35 -11.04
N GLU A 107 8.28 -0.14 -9.97
CA GLU A 107 7.92 -1.38 -9.27
C GLU A 107 6.80 -1.19 -8.22
N TRP A 108 6.19 0.00 -8.16
CA TRP A 108 5.18 0.35 -7.16
C TRP A 108 3.76 0.26 -7.69
N TYR A 109 2.91 -0.36 -6.88
CA TYR A 109 1.50 -0.58 -7.14
C TYR A 109 0.67 -0.08 -5.96
N ARG A 110 -0.53 0.42 -6.23
CA ARG A 110 -1.58 0.48 -5.22
C ARG A 110 -2.16 -0.91 -5.10
N PHE A 111 -2.44 -1.36 -3.88
CA PHE A 111 -3.18 -2.60 -3.67
C PHE A 111 -4.47 -2.35 -2.90
N THR A 112 -5.45 -3.19 -3.17
CA THR A 112 -6.59 -3.48 -2.29
C THR A 112 -6.55 -4.97 -1.97
N ALA A 113 -6.89 -5.32 -0.74
CA ALA A 113 -6.92 -6.70 -0.26
C ALA A 113 -8.15 -6.92 0.61
N GLY A 114 -8.87 -8.00 0.37
CA GLY A 114 -10.14 -8.28 1.05
C GLY A 114 -10.39 -9.77 1.26
N LYS A 115 -11.40 -10.08 2.08
CA LYS A 115 -11.98 -11.42 2.19
C LYS A 115 -13.23 -11.51 1.33
N ARG A 116 -13.39 -12.62 0.61
CA ARG A 116 -14.64 -12.90 -0.10
C ARG A 116 -15.69 -13.33 0.93
N SER A 117 -16.81 -12.61 1.05
CA SER A 117 -17.91 -13.00 1.96
C SER A 117 -18.64 -14.23 1.46
#